data_AF-A0A0U1KT49-F1
#
_entry.id   AF-A0A0U1KT49-F1
#
_cell.length_a   1.000
_cell.length_b   1.000
_cell.length_c   1.000
_cell.angle_alpha   90.00
_cell.angle_beta   90.00
_cell.angle_gamma   90.00
#
_symmetry.space_group_name_H-M   'P 1'
#
loop_
_entity.id
_entity.type
_entity.pdbx_description
1 polymer ?
#
loop_
_entity_poly.entity_id
_entity_poly.type
_entity_poly.pdbx_seq_one_letter_code
_entity_poly.pdbx_strand_id
1 'polypeptide(L)'
;MKKSLLILGSFLVLSTGTSFAAPLNNLANEQTAVGATGDTVYIEHKFGDRFTLGYQASDRDYYGDMKDVYGQYQFSQNIRGIVGNRDFDYHDSEMYLGLGLQGALAPKLDGSAAFIAGDEFKEVQVGAGIQLATNVDLNVTYTNFMPDEGRDKDQVEVGATFKF
;
A
#
# COMPACT_ATOMS: atom_id res chain seq x y z
N MET A 1 18.46 15.84 -28.59
CA MET A 1 17.97 16.45 -27.34
C MET A 1 16.60 17.07 -27.64
N LYS A 2 15.59 16.91 -26.77
CA LYS A 2 14.14 17.27 -26.92
C LYS A 2 13.12 16.10 -26.96
N LYS A 3 13.45 14.91 -26.42
CA LYS A 3 12.43 13.89 -26.08
C LYS A 3 12.40 13.52 -24.60
N SER A 4 13.46 13.85 -23.86
CA SER A 4 13.56 13.55 -22.42
C SER A 4 12.83 14.54 -21.51
N LEU A 5 12.40 15.70 -22.00
CA LEU A 5 11.62 16.67 -21.21
C LEU A 5 10.11 16.35 -21.16
N LEU A 6 9.61 15.50 -22.06
CA LEU A 6 8.19 15.14 -22.07
C LEU A 6 7.84 14.08 -21.01
N ILE A 7 8.82 13.31 -20.55
CA ILE A 7 8.63 12.29 -19.51
C ILE A 7 8.62 12.91 -18.10
N LEU A 8 9.26 14.08 -17.92
CA LEU A 8 9.18 14.82 -16.65
C LEU A 8 7.89 15.65 -16.51
N GLY A 9 7.16 15.92 -17.60
CA GLY A 9 5.94 16.72 -17.59
C GLY A 9 4.66 15.94 -17.25
N SER A 10 4.73 14.61 -17.18
CA SER A 10 3.56 13.74 -16.98
C SER A 10 3.31 13.35 -15.52
N PHE A 11 4.19 13.74 -14.59
CA PHE A 11 4.08 13.39 -13.17
C PHE A 11 3.17 14.30 -12.34
N LEU A 12 2.44 15.23 -12.97
CA LEU A 12 1.76 16.33 -12.27
C LEU A 12 0.23 16.32 -12.34
N VAL A 13 -0.41 15.17 -12.54
CA VAL A 13 -1.88 15.10 -12.51
C VAL A 13 -2.37 13.77 -11.96
N LEU A 14 -2.21 13.49 -10.67
CA LEU A 14 -2.98 12.42 -10.00
C LEU A 14 -3.17 12.74 -8.51
N SER A 15 -4.15 13.58 -8.20
CA SER A 15 -4.67 13.74 -6.85
C SER A 15 -6.19 13.87 -6.93
N THR A 16 -6.88 12.75 -6.89
CA THR A 16 -8.28 12.69 -6.47
C THR A 16 -8.45 11.43 -5.64
N GLY A 17 -8.23 11.60 -4.34
CA GLY A 17 -8.37 10.78 -3.12
C GLY A 17 -7.87 9.34 -3.04
N THR A 18 -7.48 8.97 -1.82
CA THR A 18 -6.68 7.78 -1.53
C THR A 18 -7.46 6.63 -0.94
N SER A 19 -7.18 5.41 -1.37
CA SER A 19 -7.55 4.19 -0.65
C SER A 19 -6.46 3.19 -0.91
N PHE A 20 -5.97 2.54 0.14
CA PHE A 20 -4.79 1.70 0.03
C PHE A 20 -5.00 0.37 0.75
N ALA A 21 -4.61 -0.72 0.12
CA ALA A 21 -4.52 -2.02 0.74
C ALA A 21 -3.24 -2.03 1.55
N ALA A 22 -3.22 -2.76 2.67
CA ALA A 22 -2.06 -2.86 3.55
C ALA A 22 -0.71 -2.87 2.79
N PRO A 23 0.18 -1.88 3.03
CA PRO A 23 1.48 -1.79 2.38
C PRO A 23 2.24 -3.12 2.40
N LEU A 24 2.74 -3.57 1.25
CA LEU A 24 3.54 -4.79 1.19
C LEU A 24 5.03 -4.49 1.22
N ASN A 25 5.52 -4.03 2.38
CA ASN A 25 6.96 -3.78 2.54
C ASN A 25 7.75 -5.08 2.69
N ASN A 26 8.90 -5.12 2.02
CA ASN A 26 9.92 -6.14 2.25
C ASN A 26 10.73 -5.77 3.50
N LEU A 27 10.33 -6.33 4.65
CA LEU A 27 10.95 -6.09 5.95
C LEU A 27 11.82 -7.28 6.37
N ALA A 28 12.99 -6.96 6.89
CA ALA A 28 13.79 -7.89 7.67
C ALA A 28 13.12 -8.19 9.03
N ASN A 29 13.58 -9.24 9.70
CA ASN A 29 13.08 -9.57 11.03
C ASN A 29 13.33 -8.42 12.01
N GLU A 30 12.34 -8.12 12.85
CA GLU A 30 12.36 -7.05 13.85
C GLU A 30 12.52 -5.64 13.26
N GLN A 31 12.34 -5.51 11.94
CA GLN A 31 12.42 -4.22 11.25
C GLN A 31 11.07 -3.51 11.28
N THR A 32 11.14 -2.20 11.46
CA THR A 32 10.03 -1.27 11.35
C THR A 32 10.12 -0.52 10.03
N ALA A 33 8.98 -0.27 9.38
CA ALA A 33 8.86 0.67 8.29
C ALA A 33 7.88 1.77 8.66
N VAL A 34 8.22 3.00 8.30
CA VAL A 34 7.31 4.13 8.29
C VAL A 34 7.31 4.71 6.89
N GLY A 35 6.15 5.08 6.37
CA GLY A 35 6.07 5.58 5.02
C GLY A 35 4.89 6.51 4.80
N ALA A 36 5.00 7.25 3.70
CA ALA A 36 3.94 8.08 3.17
C ALA A 36 3.84 7.85 1.66
N THR A 37 2.63 7.64 1.16
CA THR A 37 2.32 7.41 -0.25
C THR A 37 1.05 8.19 -0.58
N GLY A 38 1.14 9.19 -1.44
CA GLY A 38 0.03 10.14 -1.64
C GLY A 38 -0.42 10.76 -0.30
N ASP A 39 -1.71 10.65 -0.01
CA ASP A 39 -2.34 11.10 1.25
C ASP A 39 -2.49 9.98 2.29
N THR A 40 -1.77 8.86 2.10
CA THR A 40 -1.69 7.76 3.06
C THR A 40 -0.38 7.79 3.83
N VAL A 41 -0.46 7.65 5.15
CA VAL A 41 0.68 7.40 6.03
C VAL A 41 0.53 6.05 6.71
N TYR A 42 1.64 5.36 6.92
CA TYR A 42 1.60 4.05 7.57
C TYR A 42 2.83 3.77 8.41
N ILE A 43 2.67 2.83 9.32
CA ILE A 43 3.73 2.21 10.09
C ILE A 43 3.51 0.70 10.11
N GLU A 44 4.58 -0.06 9.90
CA GLU A 44 4.58 -1.52 9.96
C GLU A 44 5.75 -2.01 10.79
N HIS A 45 5.54 -3.08 11.55
CA HIS A 45 6.58 -3.75 12.30
C HIS A 45 6.51 -5.26 12.09
N LYS A 46 7.65 -5.87 11.76
CA LYS A 46 7.78 -7.32 11.56
C LYS A 46 8.32 -7.98 12.83
N PHE A 47 7.47 -8.69 13.57
CA PHE A 47 7.79 -9.29 14.88
C PHE A 47 8.58 -10.62 14.80
N GLY A 48 8.97 -11.06 13.61
CA GLY A 48 9.72 -12.30 13.39
C GLY A 48 9.73 -12.71 11.92
N ASP A 49 9.99 -13.97 11.62
CA ASP A 49 10.14 -14.43 10.22
C ASP A 49 8.89 -14.21 9.36
N ARG A 50 7.70 -14.24 9.97
CA ARG A 50 6.43 -14.39 9.24
C ARG A 50 5.34 -13.40 9.57
N PHE A 51 5.39 -12.73 10.71
CA PHE A 51 4.28 -11.88 11.15
C PHE A 51 4.67 -10.41 11.13
N THR A 52 3.84 -9.62 10.45
CA THR A 52 3.93 -8.15 10.42
C THR A 52 2.61 -7.59 10.92
N LEU A 53 2.67 -6.58 11.78
CA LEU A 53 1.51 -5.76 12.16
C LEU A 53 1.70 -4.37 11.57
N GLY A 54 0.63 -3.77 11.09
CA GLY A 54 0.65 -2.42 10.57
C GLY A 54 -0.56 -1.61 10.99
N TYR A 55 -0.36 -0.30 10.92
CA TYR A 55 -1.38 0.71 11.00
C TYR A 55 -1.21 1.65 9.82
N GLN A 56 -2.32 2.02 9.18
CA GLN A 56 -2.32 3.06 8.15
C GLN A 56 -3.47 4.03 8.37
N ALA A 57 -3.25 5.27 7.95
CA ALA A 57 -4.27 6.30 7.88
C ALA A 57 -4.24 6.93 6.49
N SER A 58 -5.40 7.06 5.88
CA SER A 58 -5.59 7.57 4.52
C SER A 58 -6.67 8.64 4.53
N ASP A 59 -6.39 9.81 3.98
CA ASP A 59 -7.43 10.83 3.73
C ASP A 59 -8.10 10.54 2.38
N ARG A 60 -9.43 10.42 2.41
CA ARG A 60 -10.23 10.14 1.23
C ARG A 60 -11.33 11.17 1.07
N ASP A 61 -11.00 12.29 0.42
CA ASP A 61 -11.90 13.36 -0.04
C ASP A 61 -13.41 13.06 0.07
N TYR A 62 -13.90 12.10 -0.75
CA TYR A 62 -15.33 11.81 -0.92
C TYR A 62 -15.91 10.74 0.03
N TYR A 63 -15.06 9.95 0.70
CA TYR A 63 -15.46 8.82 1.54
C TYR A 63 -15.00 8.96 3.01
N GLY A 64 -14.36 10.08 3.37
CA GLY A 64 -13.85 10.35 4.73
C GLY A 64 -12.50 9.70 5.02
N ASP A 65 -11.91 10.01 6.17
CA ASP A 65 -10.65 9.39 6.56
C ASP A 65 -10.86 7.89 6.82
N MET A 66 -9.86 7.10 6.46
CA MET A 66 -9.81 5.67 6.70
C MET A 66 -8.63 5.34 7.58
N LYS A 67 -8.86 4.53 8.60
CA LYS A 67 -7.82 4.07 9.52
C LYS A 67 -7.86 2.56 9.57
N ASP A 68 -6.76 1.91 9.19
CA ASP A 68 -6.70 0.46 9.24
C ASP A 68 -5.70 -0.01 10.28
N VAL A 69 -6.09 -1.04 11.01
CA VAL A 69 -5.16 -1.92 11.72
C VAL A 69 -5.16 -3.26 11.01
N TYR A 70 -3.99 -3.75 10.63
CA TYR A 70 -3.88 -4.98 9.87
C TYR A 70 -2.69 -5.83 10.29
N GLY A 71 -2.81 -7.13 10.06
CA GLY A 71 -1.77 -8.11 10.20
C GLY A 71 -1.48 -8.79 8.86
N GLN A 72 -0.21 -9.09 8.63
CA GLN A 72 0.23 -9.89 7.50
C GLN A 72 0.93 -11.15 8.00
N TYR A 73 0.60 -12.29 7.39
CA TYR A 73 1.27 -13.55 7.64
C TYR A 73 1.94 -14.06 6.38
N GLN A 74 3.26 -14.20 6.42
CA GLN A 74 4.08 -14.66 5.31
C GLN A 74 4.05 -16.20 5.22
N PHE A 75 3.29 -16.72 4.25
CA PHE A 75 3.18 -18.15 3.97
C PHE A 75 4.43 -18.70 3.24
N SER A 76 5.00 -17.88 2.35
CA SER A 76 6.21 -18.19 1.59
C SER A 76 7.05 -16.92 1.39
N GLN A 77 8.21 -17.01 0.73
CA GLN A 77 9.01 -15.80 0.44
C GLN A 77 8.25 -14.74 -0.36
N ASN A 78 7.23 -15.14 -1.12
CA ASN A 78 6.52 -14.24 -2.04
C ASN A 78 5.04 -14.09 -1.73
N ILE A 79 4.45 -14.93 -0.87
CA ILE A 79 3.00 -14.94 -0.62
C ILE A 79 2.73 -14.56 0.84
N ARG A 80 1.81 -13.61 1.03
CA ARG A 80 1.33 -13.15 2.33
C ARG A 80 -0.19 -13.25 2.40
N GLY A 81 -0.71 -13.69 3.54
CA GLY A 81 -2.09 -13.47 3.92
C GLY A 81 -2.21 -12.13 4.62
N ILE A 82 -3.31 -11.44 4.39
CA ILE A 82 -3.62 -10.14 4.99
C ILE A 82 -4.95 -10.28 5.73
N VAL A 83 -5.01 -9.77 6.94
CA VAL A 83 -6.25 -9.60 7.70
C VAL A 83 -6.22 -8.21 8.31
N GLY A 84 -7.33 -7.50 8.28
CA GLY A 84 -7.39 -6.19 8.91
C GLY A 84 -8.79 -5.76 9.27
N ASN A 85 -8.84 -4.65 9.98
CA ASN A 85 -10.05 -3.91 10.27
C ASN A 85 -9.83 -2.48 9.79
N ARG A 86 -10.75 -1.98 8.97
CA ARG A 86 -10.78 -0.63 8.41
C ARG A 86 -11.89 0.15 9.09
N ASP A 87 -11.52 1.21 9.78
CA ASP A 87 -12.45 2.17 10.35
C ASP A 87 -12.71 3.26 9.32
N PHE A 88 -14.00 3.54 9.08
CA PHE A 88 -14.48 4.52 8.12
C PHE A 88 -15.13 5.68 8.89
N ASP A 89 -14.76 6.93 8.62
CA ASP A 89 -15.31 8.06 9.38
C ASP A 89 -16.85 8.19 9.32
N TYR A 90 -17.49 7.69 8.26
CA TYR A 90 -18.95 7.80 8.03
C TYR A 90 -19.70 6.46 8.07
N HIS A 91 -19.01 5.35 8.30
CA HIS A 91 -19.57 3.99 8.29
C HIS A 91 -19.01 3.17 9.47
N ASP A 92 -19.60 2.01 9.73
CA ASP A 92 -19.07 1.12 10.77
C ASP A 92 -17.72 0.54 10.35
N SER A 93 -16.88 0.20 11.33
CA SER A 93 -15.59 -0.45 11.06
C SER A 93 -15.81 -1.83 10.43
N GLU A 94 -15.02 -2.15 9.41
CA GLU A 94 -15.22 -3.33 8.60
C GLU A 94 -14.00 -4.25 8.64
N MET A 95 -14.22 -5.56 8.74
CA MET A 95 -13.14 -6.53 8.64
C MET A 95 -12.88 -6.89 7.18
N TYR A 96 -11.61 -7.11 6.85
CA TYR A 96 -11.20 -7.58 5.53
C TYR A 96 -10.16 -8.68 5.60
N LEU A 97 -10.13 -9.49 4.54
CA LEU A 97 -9.14 -10.51 4.29
C LEU A 97 -8.52 -10.32 2.92
N GLY A 98 -7.29 -10.78 2.75
CA GLY A 98 -6.64 -10.67 1.46
C GLY A 98 -5.39 -11.50 1.30
N LEU A 99 -4.82 -11.36 0.11
CA LEU A 99 -3.60 -12.01 -0.31
C LEU A 99 -2.68 -10.99 -0.95
N GLY A 100 -1.42 -11.04 -0.56
CA GLY A 100 -0.32 -10.25 -1.11
C GLY A 100 0.70 -11.13 -1.79
N LEU A 101 1.20 -10.65 -2.93
CA LEU A 101 2.34 -11.17 -3.64
C LEU A 101 3.45 -10.12 -3.62
N GLN A 102 4.69 -10.52 -3.36
CA GLN A 102 5.84 -9.64 -3.53
C GLN A 102 7.08 -10.39 -4.00
N GLY A 103 7.99 -9.69 -4.68
CA GLY A 103 9.29 -10.25 -5.03
C GLY A 103 10.19 -9.28 -5.79
N ALA A 104 11.46 -9.65 -5.93
CA ALA A 104 12.42 -8.88 -6.70
C ALA A 104 12.12 -8.97 -8.20
N LEU A 105 11.97 -7.82 -8.86
CA LEU A 105 11.84 -7.70 -10.31
C LEU A 105 13.21 -7.47 -10.97
N ALA A 106 14.09 -6.72 -10.30
CA ALA A 106 15.46 -6.45 -10.71
C ALA A 106 16.31 -6.10 -9.47
N PRO A 107 17.65 -5.97 -9.58
CA PRO A 107 18.46 -5.50 -8.45
C PRO A 107 17.95 -4.16 -7.93
N LYS A 108 17.64 -4.09 -6.62
CA LYS A 108 17.06 -2.92 -5.93
C LYS A 108 15.64 -2.51 -6.39
N LEU A 109 14.95 -3.34 -7.15
CA LEU A 109 13.57 -3.11 -7.58
C LEU A 109 12.71 -4.30 -7.15
N ASP A 110 11.84 -4.05 -6.19
CA ASP A 110 10.81 -4.99 -5.75
C ASP A 110 9.46 -4.65 -6.39
N GLY A 111 8.68 -5.67 -6.71
CA GLY A 111 7.30 -5.57 -7.17
C GLY A 111 6.36 -6.19 -6.15
N SER A 112 5.16 -5.64 -6.06
CA SER A 112 4.09 -6.14 -5.21
C SER A 112 2.75 -6.12 -5.91
N ALA A 113 1.86 -7.01 -5.49
CA ALA A 113 0.45 -6.98 -5.84
C ALA A 113 -0.36 -7.48 -4.65
N ALA A 114 -1.49 -6.86 -4.36
CA ALA A 114 -2.37 -7.27 -3.27
C ALA A 114 -3.82 -7.28 -3.75
N PHE A 115 -4.60 -8.16 -3.15
CA PHE A 115 -6.05 -8.15 -3.24
C PHE A 115 -6.61 -8.29 -1.83
N ILE A 116 -7.45 -7.35 -1.40
CA ILE A 116 -8.21 -7.43 -0.15
C ILE A 116 -9.70 -7.33 -0.46
N ALA A 117 -10.51 -8.00 0.35
CA ALA A 117 -11.96 -7.97 0.27
C ALA A 117 -12.54 -7.94 1.69
N GLY A 118 -13.46 -7.00 1.90
CA GLY A 118 -14.40 -6.96 3.01
C GLY A 118 -15.81 -7.29 2.54
N ASP A 119 -16.77 -7.03 3.42
CA ASP A 119 -18.21 -7.17 3.18
C ASP A 119 -18.76 -6.05 2.28
N GLU A 120 -18.20 -4.83 2.31
CA GLU A 120 -18.67 -3.65 1.57
C GLU A 120 -17.65 -3.13 0.54
N PHE A 121 -16.46 -3.73 0.46
CA PHE A 121 -15.46 -3.32 -0.53
C PHE A 121 -14.54 -4.44 -1.00
N LYS A 122 -13.99 -4.22 -2.20
CA LYS A 122 -12.86 -4.97 -2.74
C LYS A 122 -11.79 -3.99 -3.18
N GLU A 123 -10.54 -4.40 -3.07
CA GLU A 123 -9.43 -3.55 -3.44
C GLU A 123 -8.29 -4.36 -4.06
N VAL A 124 -7.83 -3.90 -5.22
CA VAL A 124 -6.65 -4.44 -5.91
C VAL A 124 -5.57 -3.38 -5.85
N GLN A 125 -4.35 -3.80 -5.48
CA GLN A 125 -3.18 -2.96 -5.46
C GLN A 125 -2.05 -3.60 -6.25
N VAL A 126 -1.29 -2.79 -6.98
CA VAL A 126 -0.05 -3.21 -7.66
C VAL A 126 1.01 -2.14 -7.43
N GLY A 127 2.18 -2.52 -6.94
CA GLY A 127 3.24 -1.60 -6.57
C GLY A 127 4.61 -1.99 -7.08
N ALA A 128 5.50 -1.01 -7.10
CA ALA A 128 6.92 -1.18 -7.35
C ALA A 128 7.72 -0.28 -6.39
N GLY A 129 8.72 -0.84 -5.73
CA GLY A 129 9.60 -0.16 -4.79
C GLY A 129 11.05 -0.18 -5.27
N ILE A 130 11.68 0.99 -5.38
CA ILE A 130 13.10 1.13 -5.72
C ILE A 130 13.88 1.47 -4.45
N GLN A 131 14.83 0.63 -4.10
CA GLN A 131 15.74 0.87 -2.97
C GLN A 131 16.77 1.93 -3.34
N LEU A 132 16.61 3.13 -2.77
CA LEU A 132 17.55 4.26 -2.94
C LEU A 132 18.74 4.14 -2.00
N ALA A 133 18.49 3.70 -0.77
CA ALA A 133 19.49 3.43 0.25
C ALA A 133 19.09 2.18 1.06
N THR A 134 19.98 1.67 1.91
CA THR A 134 19.72 0.46 2.71
C THR A 134 18.43 0.53 3.54
N ASN A 135 18.01 1.74 3.91
CA ASN A 135 16.86 2.04 4.75
C ASN A 135 15.83 2.95 4.08
N VAL A 136 15.98 3.28 2.78
CA VAL A 136 15.07 4.21 2.08
C VAL A 136 14.65 3.62 0.75
N ASP A 137 13.34 3.46 0.59
CA ASP A 137 12.71 3.02 -0.65
C ASP A 137 11.82 4.15 -1.21
N LEU A 138 11.82 4.29 -2.52
CA LEU A 138 10.83 5.08 -3.26
C LEU A 138 9.81 4.12 -3.86
N ASN A 139 8.53 4.35 -3.60
CA ASN A 139 7.46 3.46 -4.04
C ASN A 139 6.56 4.16 -5.05
N VAL A 140 6.09 3.38 -6.02
CA VAL A 140 5.00 3.76 -6.90
C VAL A 140 3.93 2.69 -6.78
N THR A 141 2.70 3.09 -6.53
CA THR A 141 1.59 2.16 -6.35
C THR A 141 0.40 2.58 -7.18
N TYR A 142 -0.22 1.61 -7.83
CA TYR A 142 -1.55 1.71 -8.41
C TYR A 142 -2.55 0.97 -7.54
N THR A 143 -3.69 1.60 -7.26
CA THR A 143 -4.78 1.01 -6.52
C THR A 143 -6.09 1.18 -7.27
N ASN A 144 -6.88 0.11 -7.31
CA ASN A 144 -8.26 0.10 -7.75
C ASN A 144 -9.14 -0.33 -6.56
N PHE A 145 -9.94 0.59 -6.06
CA PHE A 145 -10.90 0.35 -4.98
C PHE A 145 -12.31 0.30 -5.53
N MET A 146 -13.02 -0.76 -5.20
CA MET A 146 -14.36 -1.10 -5.67
C MET A 146 -15.28 -1.23 -4.44
N PRO A 147 -15.94 -0.15 -4.01
CA PRO A 147 -16.97 -0.25 -2.98
C PRO A 147 -18.25 -0.84 -3.58
N ASP A 148 -19.00 -1.56 -2.75
CA ASP A 148 -20.32 -2.08 -3.14
C ASP A 148 -21.33 -0.93 -3.34
N GLU A 149 -21.20 0.15 -2.55
CA GLU A 149 -21.93 1.40 -2.74
C GLU A 149 -21.01 2.55 -3.21
N GLY A 150 -21.34 3.14 -4.36
CA GLY A 150 -20.61 4.30 -4.90
C GLY A 150 -19.99 4.02 -6.26
N ARG A 151 -18.76 4.50 -6.47
CA ARG A 151 -18.02 4.32 -7.72
C ARG A 151 -16.62 3.81 -7.46
N ASP A 152 -16.21 2.89 -8.32
CA ASP A 152 -14.84 2.42 -8.42
C ASP A 152 -13.87 3.60 -8.56
N LYS A 153 -12.69 3.43 -7.98
CA LYS A 153 -11.68 4.46 -7.91
C LYS A 153 -10.31 3.90 -8.22
N ASP A 154 -9.72 4.44 -9.28
CA ASP A 154 -8.37 4.16 -9.74
C ASP A 154 -7.42 5.27 -9.31
N GLN A 155 -6.23 4.89 -8.86
CA GLN A 155 -5.23 5.86 -8.46
C GLN A 155 -3.81 5.35 -8.67
N VAL A 156 -2.90 6.23 -9.09
CA VAL A 156 -1.46 5.99 -9.02
C VAL A 156 -0.84 7.02 -8.10
N GLU A 157 0.03 6.56 -7.21
CA GLU A 157 0.66 7.37 -6.18
C GLU A 157 2.16 7.10 -6.14
N VAL A 158 2.90 8.10 -5.65
CA VAL A 158 4.32 8.00 -5.38
C VAL A 158 4.53 8.27 -3.90
N GLY A 159 5.39 7.47 -3.28
CA GLY A 159 5.66 7.53 -1.85
C GLY A 159 7.09 7.18 -1.50
N ALA A 160 7.40 7.29 -0.23
CA ALA A 160 8.69 6.88 0.32
C ALA A 160 8.51 6.08 1.61
N THR A 161 9.39 5.09 1.79
CA THR A 161 9.47 4.28 3.01
C THR A 161 10.83 4.46 3.65
N PHE A 162 10.84 4.68 4.96
CA PHE A 162 12.03 4.60 5.79
C PHE A 162 11.96 3.35 6.67
N LYS A 163 13.05 2.58 6.73
CA LYS A 163 13.15 1.33 7.49
C LYS A 163 14.21 1.40 8.58
N PHE A 164 13.90 0.93 9.79
CA PHE A 164 14.83 0.94 10.92
C PHE A 164 14.65 -0.26 11.84
#